data_AF-A0A397UAL5-F1
#
_entry.id   AF-A0A397UAL5-F1
#
_cell.length_a   1.000
_cell.length_b   1.000
_cell.length_c   1.000
_cell.angle_alpha   90.00
_cell.angle_beta   90.00
_cell.angle_gamma   90.00
#
_symmetry.space_group_name_H-M   'P 1'
#
loop_
_entity.id
_entity.type
_entity.pdbx_description
1 polymer ?
#
loop_
_entity_poly.entity_id
_entity_poly.type
_entity_poly.pdbx_seq_one_letter_code
_entity_poly.pdbx_strand_id
1 'polypeptide(L)' 'MSSELEVLITEFEAKKTDEKARLEALRQSFAELEARILKLEQDQSERETKKNRKFQTKCIQIAKEILNEEPMTEYRAPF' A
#
# COMPACT_ATOMS: atom_id res chain seq x y z
N MET A 1 -6.49 40.73 37.35
CA MET A 1 -5.18 40.08 37.06
C MET A 1 -5.17 38.57 37.31
N SER A 2 -5.55 38.04 38.50
CA SER A 2 -5.56 36.55 38.72
C SER A 2 -6.57 35.83 37.81
N SER A 3 -7.78 36.36 37.67
CA SER A 3 -8.88 35.69 36.97
C SER A 3 -8.68 35.58 35.46
N GLU A 4 -8.05 36.57 34.82
CA GLU A 4 -7.74 36.52 33.38
C GLU A 4 -6.69 35.47 33.06
N LEU A 5 -5.68 35.31 33.93
CA LEU A 5 -4.65 34.30 33.79
C LEU A 5 -5.20 32.88 33.93
N GLU A 6 -6.11 32.66 34.89
CA GLU A 6 -6.79 31.37 35.08
C GLU A 6 -7.61 30.97 33.84
N VAL A 7 -8.35 31.92 33.25
CA VAL A 7 -9.10 31.69 32.00
C VAL A 7 -8.16 31.30 30.86
N LEU A 8 -7.07 32.05 30.65
CA LEU A 8 -6.06 31.74 29.64
C LEU A 8 -5.45 30.34 29.80
N ILE A 9 -5.17 29.92 31.03
CA ILE A 9 -4.65 28.57 31.32
C ILE A 9 -5.67 27.50 30.92
N THR A 10 -6.95 27.68 31.28
CA THR A 10 -7.99 26.70 30.92
C THR A 10 -8.20 26.59 29.41
N GLU A 11 -8.18 27.71 28.69
CA GLU A 11 -8.25 27.72 27.23
C GLU A 11 -7.05 27.03 26.58
N PHE A 12 -5.86 27.23 27.13
CA PHE A 12 -4.65 26.60 26.62
C PHE A 12 -4.65 25.09 26.81
N GLU A 13 -5.06 24.59 27.97
CA GLU A 13 -5.20 23.15 28.20
C GLU A 13 -6.32 22.53 27.33
N ALA A 14 -7.43 23.26 27.11
CA ALA A 14 -8.46 22.83 26.17
C ALA A 14 -7.92 22.72 24.73
N LYS A 15 -7.16 23.70 24.25
CA LYS A 15 -6.53 23.64 22.91
C LYS A 15 -5.53 22.51 22.80
N LYS A 16 -4.71 22.29 23.83
CA LYS A 16 -3.73 21.21 23.87
C LYS A 16 -4.38 19.82 23.83
N THR A 17 -5.51 19.64 24.50
CA THR A 17 -6.25 18.38 24.47
C THR A 17 -6.93 18.16 23.12
N ASP A 18 -7.51 19.19 22.50
CA ASP A 18 -8.08 19.13 21.15
C ASP A 18 -7.01 18.79 20.09
N GLU A 19 -5.88 19.49 20.09
CA GLU A 19 -4.78 19.22 19.17
C GLU A 19 -4.19 17.82 19.36
N LYS A 20 -4.11 17.32 20.60
CA LYS A 20 -3.70 15.93 20.87
C LYS A 20 -4.68 14.93 20.27
N ALA A 21 -5.98 15.18 20.38
CA ALA A 21 -7.01 14.31 19.80
C ALA A 21 -6.95 14.33 18.26
N ARG A 22 -6.74 15.49 17.65
CA ARG A 22 -6.55 15.62 16.18
C ARG A 22 -5.33 14.86 15.70
N LEU A 23 -4.22 14.97 16.42
CA LEU A 23 -2.98 14.28 16.07
C LEU A 23 -3.13 12.76 16.15
N GLU A 24 -3.87 12.26 17.14
CA GLU A 24 -4.16 10.83 17.27
C GLU A 24 -5.09 10.34 16.14
N ALA A 25 -6.15 11.09 15.81
CA ALA A 25 -7.01 10.78 14.68
C ALA A 25 -6.23 10.77 13.34
N LEU A 26 -5.31 11.72 13.16
CA LEU A 26 -4.46 11.78 11.99
C LEU A 26 -3.53 10.56 11.91
N ARG A 27 -2.91 10.16 13.01
CA ARG A 27 -2.10 8.93 13.08
C ARG A 27 -2.88 7.68 12.69
N GLN A 28 -4.12 7.56 13.17
CA GLN A 28 -4.99 6.44 12.80
C GLN A 28 -5.27 6.45 11.29
N SER A 29 -5.60 7.61 10.72
CA SER A 29 -5.83 7.73 9.28
C SER A 29 -4.58 7.39 8.44
N PHE A 30 -3.37 7.74 8.91
CA PHE A 30 -2.13 7.35 8.25
C PHE A 30 -1.91 5.84 8.29
N ALA A 31 -2.12 5.19 9.44
CA ALA A 31 -2.01 3.73 9.56
C ALA A 31 -3.00 3.01 8.64
N GLU A 32 -4.23 3.51 8.52
CA GLU A 32 -5.22 2.97 7.58
C GLU A 32 -4.80 3.15 6.12
N LEU A 33 -4.23 4.30 5.76
CA LEU A 33 -3.73 4.56 4.41
C LEU A 33 -2.55 3.66 4.07
N GLU A 34 -1.59 3.49 4.97
CA GLU A 34 -0.45 2.57 4.81
C GLU A 34 -0.92 1.14 4.56
N ALA A 35 -1.88 0.65 5.36
CA ALA A 35 -2.46 -0.67 5.17
C ALA A 35 -3.15 -0.84 3.80
N ARG A 36 -3.83 0.21 3.31
CA ARG A 36 -4.45 0.20 1.97
C ARG A 36 -3.41 0.21 0.86
N ILE A 37 -2.34 1.00 1.00
CA ILE A 37 -1.25 1.07 0.02
C ILE A 37 -0.59 -0.31 -0.11
N LEU A 38 -0.20 -0.93 1.02
CA LEU A 38 0.44 -2.23 1.03
C LEU A 38 -0.42 -3.31 0.35
N LYS A 39 -1.73 -3.28 0.60
CA LYS A 39 -2.67 -4.19 -0.07
C LYS A 39 -2.74 -3.95 -1.58
N LEU A 40 -2.76 -2.70 -2.02
CA LEU A 40 -2.79 -2.36 -3.44
C LEU A 40 -1.50 -2.77 -4.16
N GLU A 41 -0.34 -2.58 -3.54
CA GLU A 41 0.95 -3.02 -4.06
C GLU A 41 1.01 -4.54 -4.22
N GLN A 42 0.52 -5.28 -3.21
CA GLN A 42 0.41 -6.73 -3.28
C GLN A 42 -0.53 -7.16 -4.42
N ASP A 43 -1.75 -6.60 -4.48
CA ASP A 43 -2.72 -6.91 -5.54
C ASP A 43 -2.17 -6.60 -6.94
N GLN A 44 -1.36 -5.54 -7.08
CA GLN A 44 -0.71 -5.19 -8.33
C GLN A 44 0.34 -6.24 -8.72
N SER A 45 1.24 -6.59 -7.79
CA SER A 45 2.27 -7.62 -8.02
C SER A 45 1.67 -8.97 -8.41
N GLU A 46 0.60 -9.40 -7.72
CA GLU A 46 -0.13 -10.63 -8.04
C GLU A 46 -0.78 -10.58 -9.44
N ARG A 47 -1.29 -9.42 -9.85
CA ARG A 47 -1.84 -9.25 -11.21
C ARG A 47 -0.77 -9.28 -12.28
N GLU A 48 0.38 -8.67 -12.03
CA GLU A 48 1.52 -8.64 -12.96
C GLU A 48 2.12 -10.03 -13.16
N THR A 49 2.41 -10.75 -12.07
CA THR A 49 2.89 -12.14 -12.13
C THR A 49 1.92 -13.04 -12.89
N LYS A 50 0.61 -12.89 -12.68
CA LYS A 50 -0.42 -13.63 -13.42
C LYS A 50 -0.45 -13.30 -14.91
N LYS A 51 -0.29 -12.02 -15.27
CA LYS A 51 -0.20 -11.60 -16.69
C LYS A 51 1.06 -12.17 -17.34
N ASN A 52 2.21 -12.07 -16.67
CA ASN A 52 3.49 -12.58 -17.17
C ASN A 52 3.45 -14.09 -17.39
N ARG A 53 2.88 -14.85 -16.44
CA ARG A 53 2.67 -16.29 -16.60
C ARG A 53 1.78 -16.62 -17.81
N LYS A 54 0.65 -15.92 -17.98
CA LYS A 54 -0.25 -16.12 -19.13
C LYS A 54 0.44 -15.80 -20.46
N PHE A 55 1.20 -14.71 -20.51
CA PHE A 55 1.95 -14.32 -21.70
C PHE A 55 3.00 -15.38 -22.04
N GLN A 56 3.76 -15.83 -21.03
CA GLN A 56 4.76 -16.87 -21.24
C GLN A 56 4.15 -18.18 -21.74
N THR A 57 3.04 -18.64 -21.16
CA THR A 57 2.36 -19.86 -21.64
C THR A 57 1.97 -19.74 -23.11
N LYS A 58 1.50 -18.56 -23.55
CA LYS A 58 1.21 -18.32 -24.97
C LYS A 58 2.47 -18.36 -25.83
N CYS A 59 3.56 -17.73 -25.41
CA CYS A 59 4.84 -17.77 -26.14
C CYS A 59 5.37 -19.21 -26.28
N ILE A 60 5.28 -20.01 -25.20
CA ILE A 60 5.65 -21.42 -25.19
C ILE A 60 4.77 -22.20 -26.19
N GLN A 61 3.47 -21.98 -26.19
CA GLN A 61 2.54 -22.65 -27.09
C GLN A 61 2.81 -22.31 -28.56
N ILE A 62 3.04 -21.02 -28.87
CA ILE A 62 3.40 -20.56 -30.21
C ILE A 62 4.74 -21.16 -30.67
N ALA A 63 5.75 -21.18 -29.80
CA ALA A 63 7.04 -21.77 -30.12
C ALA A 63 6.93 -23.28 -30.42
N LYS A 64 6.15 -24.03 -29.62
CA LYS A 64 5.86 -25.44 -29.89
C LYS A 64 5.18 -25.63 -31.25
N GLU A 65 4.22 -24.79 -31.57
CA GLU A 65 3.37 -24.93 -32.77
C GLU A 65 4.08 -24.48 -34.06
N ILE A 66 4.94 -23.46 -34.00
CA ILE A 66 5.68 -22.93 -35.15
C ILE A 66 7.04 -23.61 -35.32
N LEU A 67 7.77 -23.82 -34.23
CA LEU A 67 9.17 -24.30 -34.27
C LEU A 67 9.28 -25.82 -34.06
N ASN A 68 8.20 -26.53 -33.67
CA ASN A 68 8.22 -27.96 -33.29
C ASN A 68 9.24 -28.29 -32.18
N GLU A 69 9.69 -27.30 -31.41
CA GLU A 69 10.64 -27.44 -30.32
C GLU A 69 9.95 -27.34 -28.96
N GLU A 70 10.41 -28.11 -27.97
CA GLU A 70 9.98 -27.93 -26.58
C GLU A 70 10.69 -26.71 -25.95
N PRO A 71 9.95 -25.70 -25.44
CA PRO A 71 10.56 -24.48 -24.92
C PRO A 71 11.29 -24.79 -23.62
N MET A 72 12.61 -24.60 -23.63
CA MET A 72 13.54 -24.90 -22.53
C MET A 72 13.52 -23.87 -21.38
N THR A 73 12.60 -22.90 -21.36
CA THR A 73 12.61 -21.83 -20.35
C THR A 73 11.32 -21.79 -19.52
N GLU A 74 11.37 -22.44 -18.36
CA GLU A 74 10.41 -22.19 -17.28
C GLU A 74 10.52 -20.73 -16.81
N TYR A 75 9.38 -20.07 -16.56
CA TYR A 75 9.38 -18.72 -15.98
C TYR A 75 9.89 -18.83 -14.56
N ARG A 76 11.11 -18.35 -14.36
CA ARG A 76 11.62 -18.05 -13.03
C ARG A 76 11.26 -16.61 -12.74
N ALA A 77 10.27 -16.40 -11.88
CA ALA A 77 10.01 -15.06 -11.37
C ALA A 77 11.32 -14.49 -10.80
N PRO A 78 11.81 -13.34 -11.30
CA PRO A 78 12.84 -12.63 -10.56
C PRO A 78 12.18 -12.19 -9.25
N PHE A 79 12.89 -12.45 -8.14
CA PHE A 79 12.51 -12.08 -6.79
C PHE A 79 11.71 -10.76 -6.72
#